data_AF-A0A135P3V0-F1
#
_entry.id   AF-A0A135P3V0-F1
#
_cell.length_a   1.000
_cell.length_b   1.000
_cell.length_c   1.000
_cell.angle_alpha   90.00
_cell.angle_beta   90.00
_cell.angle_gamma   90.00
#
_symmetry.space_group_name_H-M   'P 1'
#
loop_
_entity.id
_entity.type
_entity.pdbx_description
1 polymer ?
#
loop_
_entity_poly.entity_id
_entity_poly.type
_entity_poly.pdbx_seq_one_letter_code
_entity_poly.pdbx_strand_id
1 'polypeptide(L)'
;MMTLRHIIISALGSVIFCAGSASAAPRSQLQQDVEGYAVATCLTGLDDAALRGQGDGWASIIVQRGFGNVEDWQPLVDAVKSATSRKSMAVIKGDEISSKPMPVFYCSEIVDEPEVRNIIDETMEKMKPAYDGR
;
A
#
# COMPACT_ATOMS: atom_id res chain seq x y z
N MET A 1 -15.55 70.60 12.72
CA MET A 1 -14.88 70.01 11.54
C MET A 1 -13.49 69.56 11.96
N MET A 2 -13.29 68.26 12.12
CA MET A 2 -11.98 67.65 12.37
C MET A 2 -11.87 66.43 11.47
N THR A 3 -10.93 66.51 10.53
CA THR A 3 -10.59 65.51 9.52
C THR A 3 -9.89 64.31 10.15
N LEU A 4 -10.51 63.13 10.04
CA LEU A 4 -9.95 61.86 10.49
C LEU A 4 -8.97 61.32 9.43
N ARG A 5 -7.67 61.40 9.71
CA ARG A 5 -6.59 60.84 8.89
C ARG A 5 -6.57 59.32 9.03
N HIS A 6 -6.66 58.61 7.91
CA HIS A 6 -6.54 57.16 7.83
C HIS A 6 -5.06 56.78 7.81
N ILE A 7 -4.60 56.06 8.84
CA ILE A 7 -3.26 55.47 8.90
C ILE A 7 -3.40 54.03 8.40
N ILE A 8 -2.90 53.76 7.19
CA ILE A 8 -2.78 52.41 6.65
C ILE A 8 -1.49 51.80 7.23
N ILE A 9 -1.63 50.85 8.14
CA ILE A 9 -0.51 50.05 8.66
C ILE A 9 -0.37 48.82 7.75
N SER A 10 0.60 48.86 6.85
CA SER A 10 1.02 47.69 6.07
C SER A 10 1.97 46.83 6.91
N ALA A 11 1.42 45.82 7.59
CA ALA A 11 2.22 44.77 8.22
C ALA A 11 2.67 43.76 7.15
N LEU A 12 3.90 43.91 6.68
CA LEU A 12 4.63 42.89 5.93
C LEU A 12 4.89 41.71 6.88
N GLY A 13 3.97 40.74 6.89
CA GLY A 13 4.17 39.46 7.55
C GLY A 13 5.20 38.65 6.77
N SER A 14 6.43 38.57 7.28
CA SER A 14 7.42 37.59 6.83
C SER A 14 6.93 36.19 7.19
N VAL A 15 6.34 35.50 6.22
CA VAL A 15 6.09 34.06 6.30
C VAL A 15 7.44 33.37 6.12
N ILE A 16 8.07 32.98 7.23
CA ILE A 16 9.23 32.09 7.20
C ILE A 16 8.70 30.72 6.77
N PHE A 17 8.83 30.42 5.48
CA PHE A 17 8.54 29.10 4.92
C PHE A 17 9.68 28.16 5.32
N CYS A 18 9.53 27.49 6.47
CA CYS A 18 10.39 26.36 6.82
C CYS A 18 10.09 25.22 5.83
N ALA A 19 10.85 25.17 4.74
CA ALA A 19 10.94 24.00 3.88
C ALA A 19 11.67 22.89 4.66
N GLY A 20 10.97 22.26 5.60
CA GLY A 20 11.44 21.02 6.21
C GLY A 20 11.43 19.94 5.14
N SER A 21 12.60 19.40 4.82
CA SER A 21 12.72 18.20 4.00
C SER A 21 12.03 17.05 4.74
N ALA A 22 10.76 16.80 4.43
CA ALA A 22 10.04 15.64 4.95
C ALA A 22 10.63 14.38 4.29
N SER A 23 11.60 13.76 4.95
CA SER A 23 12.04 12.42 4.61
C SER A 23 10.95 11.46 5.06
N ALA A 24 10.27 10.77 4.14
CA ALA A 24 9.41 9.66 4.49
C ALA A 24 10.27 8.57 5.16
N ALA A 25 9.89 8.14 6.36
CA ALA A 25 10.55 7.01 7.01
C ALA A 25 10.36 5.75 6.14
N PRO A 26 11.37 4.87 6.04
CA PRO A 26 11.19 3.60 5.36
C PRO A 26 10.09 2.80 6.05
N ARG A 27 9.33 2.02 5.27
CA ARG A 27 8.33 1.10 5.82
C ARG A 27 8.98 0.14 6.80
N SER A 28 8.31 -0.15 7.92
CA SER A 28 8.77 -1.16 8.87
C SER A 28 8.83 -2.53 8.22
N GLN A 29 9.63 -3.45 8.76
CA GLN A 29 9.69 -4.82 8.24
C GLN A 29 8.29 -5.48 8.25
N LEU A 30 7.54 -5.31 9.36
CA LEU A 30 6.17 -5.77 9.47
C LEU A 30 5.29 -5.24 8.33
N GLN A 31 5.34 -3.94 8.05
CA GLN A 31 4.55 -3.36 6.96
C GLN A 31 4.96 -3.93 5.60
N GLN A 32 6.28 -4.06 5.36
CA GLN A 32 6.78 -4.64 4.11
C GLN A 32 6.35 -6.10 3.92
N ASP A 33 6.35 -6.88 4.99
CA ASP A 33 5.95 -8.29 4.98
C ASP A 33 4.43 -8.42 4.80
N VAL A 34 3.61 -7.65 5.50
CA VAL A 34 2.14 -7.69 5.36
C VAL A 34 1.68 -7.22 3.98
N GLU A 35 2.15 -6.05 3.52
CA GLU A 35 1.81 -5.55 2.18
C GLU A 35 2.38 -6.47 1.09
N GLY A 36 3.61 -6.96 1.27
CA GLY A 36 4.24 -7.90 0.34
C GLY A 36 3.47 -9.23 0.24
N TYR A 37 2.94 -9.73 1.35
CA TYR A 37 2.17 -10.97 1.39
C TYR A 37 0.83 -10.81 0.67
N ALA A 38 0.21 -9.64 0.76
CA ALA A 38 -1.00 -9.32 0.00
C ALA A 38 -0.73 -9.33 -1.52
N VAL A 39 0.36 -8.69 -1.97
CA VAL A 39 0.76 -8.71 -3.39
C VAL A 39 1.08 -10.13 -3.85
N ALA A 40 1.83 -10.90 -3.06
CA ALA A 40 2.16 -12.29 -3.35
C ALA A 40 0.90 -13.15 -3.50
N THR A 41 -0.05 -13.00 -2.59
CA THR A 41 -1.34 -13.70 -2.64
C THR A 41 -2.13 -13.36 -3.90
N CYS A 42 -2.15 -12.09 -4.30
CA CYS A 42 -2.80 -11.67 -5.53
C CYS A 42 -2.16 -12.36 -6.75
N LEU A 43 -0.83 -12.39 -6.83
CA LEU A 43 -0.09 -13.04 -7.92
C LEU A 43 -0.36 -14.55 -8.00
N THR A 44 -0.43 -15.24 -6.85
CA THR A 44 -0.78 -16.66 -6.78
C THR A 44 -2.18 -16.95 -7.33
N GLY A 45 -3.10 -15.99 -7.22
CA GLY A 45 -4.47 -16.11 -7.72
C GLY A 45 -4.65 -15.89 -9.23
N LEU A 46 -3.60 -15.48 -9.95
CA LEU A 46 -3.68 -15.19 -11.39
C LEU A 46 -3.55 -16.45 -12.25
N ASP A 47 -4.18 -16.43 -13.43
CA ASP A 47 -4.13 -17.50 -14.44
C ASP A 47 -2.85 -17.44 -15.30
N ASP A 48 -1.71 -17.12 -14.69
CA ASP A 48 -0.39 -17.15 -15.32
C ASP A 48 0.56 -17.95 -14.45
N ALA A 49 1.13 -19.03 -15.00
CA ALA A 49 1.95 -19.97 -14.25
C ALA A 49 3.24 -19.34 -13.71
N ALA A 50 3.84 -18.40 -14.45
CA ALA A 50 5.07 -17.74 -14.02
C ALA A 50 4.77 -16.77 -12.87
N LEU A 51 3.71 -15.96 -12.99
CA LEU A 51 3.29 -15.04 -11.93
C LEU A 51 2.86 -15.78 -10.67
N ARG A 52 2.10 -16.87 -10.83
CA ARG A 52 1.71 -17.72 -9.70
C ARG A 52 2.91 -18.32 -8.96
N GLY A 53 3.89 -18.83 -9.70
CA GLY A 53 5.15 -19.31 -9.10
C GLY A 53 5.94 -18.22 -8.39
N GLN A 54 5.94 -16.98 -8.90
CA GLN A 54 6.56 -15.83 -8.23
C GLN A 54 5.79 -15.45 -6.95
N GLY A 55 4.46 -15.47 -6.99
CA GLY A 55 3.61 -15.25 -5.82
C GLY A 55 3.90 -16.26 -4.71
N ASP A 56 3.90 -17.55 -5.04
CA ASP A 56 4.18 -18.63 -4.09
C ASP A 56 5.58 -18.50 -3.48
N GLY A 57 6.60 -18.22 -4.30
CA GLY A 57 7.97 -18.00 -3.83
C GLY A 57 8.09 -16.80 -2.90
N TRP A 58 7.45 -15.68 -3.25
CA TRP A 58 7.45 -14.47 -2.42
C TRP A 58 6.73 -14.70 -1.08
N ALA A 59 5.53 -15.27 -1.10
CA ALA A 59 4.78 -15.61 0.10
C ALA A 59 5.59 -16.54 1.02
N SER A 60 6.26 -17.53 0.45
CA SER A 60 7.12 -18.47 1.17
C SER A 60 8.31 -17.78 1.84
N ILE A 61 8.98 -16.85 1.16
CA ILE A 61 10.06 -16.05 1.76
C ILE A 61 9.56 -15.24 2.95
N ILE A 62 8.38 -14.60 2.83
CA ILE A 62 7.79 -13.82 3.92
C ILE A 62 7.45 -14.71 5.12
N VAL A 63 6.79 -15.85 4.91
CA VAL A 63 6.44 -16.75 6.01
C VAL A 63 7.69 -17.33 6.68
N GLN A 64 8.74 -17.65 5.92
CA GLN A 64 9.98 -18.20 6.48
C GLN A 64 10.80 -17.17 7.27
N ARG A 65 10.80 -15.91 6.84
CA ARG A 65 11.55 -14.82 7.52
C ARG A 65 10.72 -14.10 8.58
N GLY A 66 9.40 -14.19 8.46
CA GLY A 66 8.44 -13.49 9.29
C GLY A 66 8.35 -14.08 10.68
N PHE A 67 7.69 -13.34 11.55
CA PHE A 67 7.42 -13.74 12.92
C PHE A 67 5.91 -13.92 13.12
N GLY A 68 5.50 -14.73 14.10
CA GLY A 68 4.09 -15.02 14.39
C GLY A 68 3.62 -16.36 13.81
N ASN A 69 2.32 -16.63 13.92
CA ASN A 69 1.74 -17.90 13.46
C ASN A 69 1.28 -17.79 12.01
N VAL A 70 1.34 -18.91 11.27
CA VAL A 70 0.95 -18.94 9.85
C VAL A 70 -0.56 -18.68 9.69
N GLU A 71 -1.35 -19.06 10.69
CA GLU A 71 -2.80 -18.88 10.72
C GLU A 71 -3.20 -17.40 10.80
N ASP A 72 -2.30 -16.53 11.27
CA ASP A 72 -2.58 -15.10 11.42
C ASP A 72 -2.68 -14.38 10.06
N TRP A 73 -2.18 -14.99 8.99
CA TRP A 73 -2.21 -14.46 7.63
C TRP A 73 -3.51 -14.77 6.87
N GLN A 74 -4.30 -15.75 7.34
CA GLN A 74 -5.47 -16.25 6.61
C GLN A 74 -6.52 -15.16 6.31
N PRO A 75 -6.88 -14.25 7.24
CA PRO A 75 -7.84 -13.19 6.94
C PRO A 75 -7.39 -12.29 5.77
N LEU A 76 -6.09 -11.99 5.69
CA LEU A 76 -5.52 -11.21 4.59
C LEU A 76 -5.61 -11.97 3.27
N VAL A 77 -5.34 -13.28 3.29
CA VAL A 77 -5.48 -14.14 2.09
C VAL A 77 -6.91 -14.11 1.56
N ASP A 78 -7.88 -14.25 2.44
CA ASP A 78 -9.30 -14.28 2.06
C ASP A 78 -9.76 -12.93 1.51
N ALA A 79 -9.33 -11.83 2.13
CA ALA A 79 -9.62 -10.47 1.67
C ALA A 79 -9.03 -10.21 0.27
N VAL A 80 -7.76 -10.56 0.04
CA VAL A 80 -7.09 -10.40 -1.26
C VAL A 80 -7.74 -11.24 -2.35
N LYS A 81 -8.09 -12.51 -2.05
CA LYS A 81 -8.80 -13.37 -3.02
C LYS A 81 -10.16 -12.79 -3.40
N SER A 82 -10.90 -12.29 -2.41
CA SER A 82 -12.19 -11.64 -2.63
C SER A 82 -12.06 -10.39 -3.49
N ALA A 83 -11.09 -9.52 -3.20
CA ALA A 83 -10.82 -8.31 -3.98
C ALA A 83 -10.40 -8.63 -5.42
N THR A 84 -9.48 -9.60 -5.58
CA THR A 84 -8.98 -10.05 -6.88
C THR A 84 -10.11 -10.57 -7.78
N SER A 85 -11.11 -11.25 -7.22
CA SER A 85 -12.25 -11.76 -7.99
C SER A 85 -13.20 -10.68 -8.54
N ARG A 86 -13.17 -9.47 -7.97
CA ARG A 86 -14.08 -8.36 -8.31
C ARG A 86 -13.43 -7.27 -9.13
N LYS A 87 -12.15 -7.00 -8.89
CA LYS A 87 -11.43 -5.90 -9.54
C LYS A 87 -11.04 -6.28 -10.97
N SER A 88 -11.38 -5.43 -11.93
CA SER A 88 -10.99 -5.61 -13.32
C SER A 88 -9.48 -5.46 -13.49
N MET A 89 -8.87 -6.32 -14.31
CA MET A 89 -7.43 -6.28 -14.60
C MET A 89 -7.02 -4.92 -15.17
N ALA A 90 -5.96 -4.33 -14.62
CA ALA A 90 -5.41 -3.08 -15.14
C ALA A 90 -4.86 -3.29 -16.56
N VAL A 91 -5.10 -2.34 -17.45
CA VAL A 91 -4.64 -2.40 -18.84
C VAL A 91 -4.01 -1.09 -19.29
N ILE A 92 -2.94 -1.18 -20.08
CA ILE A 92 -2.45 -0.04 -20.86
C ILE A 92 -3.36 0.08 -22.08
N LYS A 93 -3.99 1.24 -22.26
CA LYS A 93 -4.73 1.56 -23.49
C LYS A 93 -3.73 1.91 -24.59
N GLY A 94 -3.81 1.21 -25.72
CA GLY A 94 -3.11 1.56 -26.96
C GLY A 94 -4.07 2.18 -27.97
N ASP A 95 -3.52 2.97 -28.90
CA ASP A 95 -4.30 3.68 -29.91
C ASP A 95 -4.93 2.75 -30.96
N GLU A 96 -4.39 1.53 -31.12
CA GLU A 96 -4.85 0.56 -32.13
C GLU A 96 -4.86 -0.89 -31.58
N ILE A 97 -5.95 -1.27 -30.91
CA ILE A 97 -6.49 -2.65 -30.82
C ILE A 97 -5.89 -3.62 -29.77
N SER A 98 -4.74 -3.40 -29.14
CA SER A 98 -4.28 -4.31 -28.05
C SER A 98 -4.14 -3.64 -26.68
N SER A 99 -5.18 -3.79 -25.86
CA SER A 99 -5.11 -3.54 -24.42
C SER A 99 -4.10 -4.51 -23.81
N LYS A 100 -3.01 -4.01 -23.23
CA LYS A 100 -2.01 -4.88 -22.57
C LYS A 100 -2.34 -5.04 -21.10
N PRO A 101 -2.63 -6.26 -20.59
CA PRO A 101 -2.87 -6.47 -19.17
C PRO A 101 -1.59 -6.19 -18.38
N MET A 102 -1.76 -5.59 -17.21
CA MET A 102 -0.69 -5.21 -16.29
C MET A 102 -0.89 -5.89 -14.94
N PRO A 103 -0.74 -7.23 -14.86
CA PRO A 103 -1.04 -8.01 -13.66
C PRO A 103 -0.18 -7.64 -12.45
N VAL A 104 1.10 -7.29 -12.67
CA VAL A 104 1.98 -6.85 -11.58
C VAL A 104 1.52 -5.51 -11.02
N PHE A 105 1.12 -4.57 -11.88
CA PHE A 105 0.58 -3.29 -11.45
C PHE A 105 -0.75 -3.46 -10.72
N TYR A 106 -1.64 -4.28 -11.29
CA TYR A 106 -2.91 -4.64 -10.67
C TYR A 106 -2.73 -5.19 -9.25
N CYS A 107 -1.82 -6.15 -9.06
CA CYS A 107 -1.53 -6.68 -7.73
C CYS A 107 -0.80 -5.70 -6.82
N SER A 108 -0.02 -4.76 -7.36
CA SER A 108 0.59 -3.69 -6.54
C SER A 108 -0.44 -2.71 -6.00
N GLU A 109 -1.57 -2.51 -6.70
CA GLU A 109 -2.67 -1.66 -6.23
C GLU A 109 -3.66 -2.41 -5.33
N ILE A 110 -3.56 -3.74 -5.19
CA ILE A 110 -4.49 -4.51 -4.36
C ILE A 110 -4.42 -4.09 -2.89
N VAL A 111 -3.23 -3.65 -2.44
CA VAL A 111 -3.00 -3.20 -1.06
C VAL A 111 -3.73 -1.90 -0.74
N ASP A 112 -4.12 -1.14 -1.75
CA ASP A 112 -4.83 0.14 -1.61
C ASP A 112 -6.34 -0.01 -1.76
N GLU A 113 -6.84 -1.21 -2.11
CA GLU A 113 -8.28 -1.48 -2.07
C GLU A 113 -8.78 -1.37 -0.63
N PRO A 114 -9.84 -0.59 -0.34
CA PRO A 114 -10.23 -0.27 1.04
C PRO A 114 -10.45 -1.50 1.94
N GLU A 115 -11.06 -2.54 1.38
CA GLU A 115 -11.30 -3.81 2.08
C GLU A 115 -10.03 -4.60 2.38
N VAL A 116 -9.02 -4.54 1.50
CA VAL A 116 -7.73 -5.18 1.72
C VAL A 116 -6.90 -4.34 2.69
N ARG A 117 -6.91 -3.02 2.54
CA ARG A 117 -6.19 -2.09 3.41
C ARG A 117 -6.63 -2.21 4.87
N ASN A 118 -7.94 -2.30 5.12
CA ASN A 118 -8.45 -2.52 6.48
C ASN A 118 -7.89 -3.81 7.09
N ILE A 119 -7.87 -4.90 6.32
CA ILE A 119 -7.35 -6.19 6.80
C ILE A 119 -5.82 -6.17 6.93
N ILE A 120 -5.10 -5.42 6.09
CA ILE A 120 -3.67 -5.15 6.26
C ILE A 120 -3.43 -4.50 7.62
N ASP A 121 -4.18 -3.44 7.94
CA ASP A 121 -4.01 -2.71 9.19
C ASP A 121 -4.33 -3.59 10.41
N GLU A 122 -5.40 -4.39 10.35
CA GLU A 122 -5.73 -5.38 11.38
C GLU A 122 -4.65 -6.47 11.54
N THR A 123 -4.12 -6.97 10.42
CA THR A 123 -3.05 -7.96 10.41
C THR A 123 -1.78 -7.38 11.03
N MET A 124 -1.42 -6.15 10.66
CA MET A 124 -0.28 -5.45 11.25
C MET A 124 -0.43 -5.28 12.76
N GLU A 125 -1.59 -4.83 13.24
CA GLU A 125 -1.81 -4.66 14.68
C GLU A 125 -1.72 -6.01 15.42
N LYS A 126 -2.28 -7.07 14.84
CA LYS A 126 -2.22 -8.42 15.41
C LYS A 126 -0.79 -8.99 15.45
N MET A 127 -0.02 -8.77 14.39
CA MET A 127 1.34 -9.31 14.25
C MET A 127 2.41 -8.46 14.93
N LYS A 128 2.10 -7.21 15.27
CA LYS A 128 3.01 -6.25 15.90
C LYS A 128 3.82 -6.85 17.07
N PRO A 129 3.22 -7.56 18.05
CA PRO A 129 3.99 -8.10 19.18
C PRO A 129 5.05 -9.13 18.77
N ALA A 130 4.87 -9.82 17.64
CA ALA A 130 5.83 -10.81 17.15
C ALA A 130 7.04 -10.16 16.45
N TYR A 131 6.83 -8.97 15.89
CA TYR A 131 7.87 -8.19 15.18
C TYR A 131 8.59 -7.19 16.10
N ASP A 132 7.94 -6.73 17.18
CA ASP A 132 8.56 -5.82 18.13
C ASP A 132 9.77 -6.47 18.82
N GLY A 133 10.94 -5.82 18.74
CA GLY A 133 12.19 -6.27 19.37
C GLY A 133 13.05 -7.23 18.53
N ARG A 134 12.73 -7.37 17.24
CA ARG A 134 13.57 -8.04 16.22
C ARG A 134 14.29 -7.02 15.36
#